data_AF-A0A6B8LXS8-F1
#
_entry.id   AF-A0A6B8LXS8-F1
#
_cell.length_a   1.000
_cell.length_b   1.000
_cell.length_c   1.000
_cell.angle_alpha   90.00
_cell.angle_beta   90.00
_cell.angle_gamma   90.00
#
_symmetry.space_group_name_H-M   'P 1'
#
loop_
_entity.id
_entity.type
_entity.pdbx_description
1 polymer ?
#
loop_
_entity_poly.entity_id
_entity_poly.type
_entity_poly.pdbx_seq_one_letter_code
_entity_poly.pdbx_strand_id
1 'polypeptide(L)' 'MPKILIGAGIVLILVGLVWLFGERFGLGRLPGDILIERGNFRLYIPITTSLIVSVVLSLAIWLFNR' A
#
# COMPACT_ATOMS: atom_id res chain seq x y z
N MET A 1 18.15 18.89 10.12
CA MET A 1 17.12 19.41 9.20
C MET A 1 17.07 18.69 7.84
N PRO A 2 18.18 18.41 7.13
CA PRO A 2 18.13 17.75 5.81
C PRO A 2 17.47 16.36 5.83
N LYS A 3 17.79 15.56 6.86
CA LYS A 3 17.22 14.21 7.06
C LYS A 3 15.69 14.21 7.22
N ILE A 4 15.14 15.25 7.87
CA ILE A 4 13.69 15.39 8.07
C ILE A 4 13.02 15.75 6.74
N LEU A 5 13.63 16.63 5.95
CA LEU A 5 13.14 17.00 4.62
C LEU A 5 13.14 15.80 3.66
N ILE A 6 14.20 14.99 3.70
CA ILE A 6 14.31 13.77 2.89
C ILE A 6 13.25 12.74 3.32
N GLY A 7 13.08 12.50 4.63
CA GLY A 7 12.05 11.60 5.15
C GLY A 7 10.64 12.03 4.76
N ALA A 8 10.33 13.33 4.88
CA ALA A 8 9.04 13.88 4.47
C ALA A 8 8.77 13.70 2.97
N GLY A 9 9.79 13.91 2.12
CA GLY A 9 9.68 13.69 0.67
C GLY A 9 9.39 12.22 0.32
N ILE A 10 10.04 11.27 0.99
CA ILE A 10 9.78 9.84 0.80
C ILE A 10 8.34 9.48 1.20
N VAL A 11 7.87 9.98 2.34
CA VAL A 11 6.48 9.76 2.80
C VAL A 11 5.47 10.33 1.79
N LEU A 12 5.71 11.53 1.26
CA LEU A 12 4.85 12.14 0.25
C LEU A 12 4.78 11.32 -1.05
N ILE A 13 5.92 10.79 -1.51
CA ILE A 13 5.96 9.91 -2.68
C ILE A 13 5.16 8.64 -2.40
N LEU A 14 5.33 8.00 -1.25
CA LEU A 14 4.57 6.80 -0.88
C LEU A 14 3.06 7.05 -0.83
N VAL A 15 2.63 8.17 -0.23
CA VAL A 15 1.22 8.56 -0.18
C VAL A 15 0.66 8.81 -1.58
N GLY A 16 1.39 9.55 -2.43
CA GLY A 16 1.00 9.79 -3.81
C GLY A 16 0.92 8.49 -4.64
N LEU A 17 1.82 7.54 -4.38
CA LEU A 17 1.82 6.24 -5.02
C LEU A 17 0.60 5.41 -4.62
N VAL A 18 0.30 5.35 -3.32
CA VAL A 18 -0.90 4.69 -2.78
C VAL A 18 -2.17 5.34 -3.35
N TRP A 19 -2.22 6.67 -3.46
CA TRP A 19 -3.37 7.39 -4.03
C TRP A 19 -3.55 7.07 -5.53
N LEU A 20 -2.49 7.14 -6.32
CA LEU A 20 -2.51 6.86 -7.76
C LEU A 20 -2.93 5.41 -8.06
N PHE A 21 -2.38 4.45 -7.31
CA PHE A 21 -2.73 3.05 -7.47
C PHE A 21 -4.10 2.73 -6.89
N GLY A 22 -4.49 3.39 -5.79
CA GLY A 22 -5.82 3.27 -5.19
C GLY A 22 -6.93 3.77 -6.11
N GLU A 23 -6.71 4.87 -6.83
CA GLU A 23 -7.66 5.38 -7.83
C GLU A 23 -7.67 4.56 -9.12
N ARG A 24 -6.51 4.14 -9.65
CA ARG A 24 -6.45 3.34 -10.90
C ARG A 24 -7.00 1.94 -10.76
N PHE A 25 -6.86 1.31 -9.60
CA PHE A 25 -7.26 -0.08 -9.39
C PHE A 25 -8.54 -0.23 -8.57
N GLY A 26 -9.08 0.86 -8.03
CA GLY A 26 -10.18 0.84 -7.07
C GLY A 26 -9.70 0.23 -5.76
N LEU A 27 -9.56 1.04 -4.72
CA LEU A 27 -9.29 0.56 -3.35
C LEU A 27 -10.31 -0.54 -2.99
N GLY A 28 -9.86 -1.80 -2.92
CA GLY A 28 -10.71 -2.98 -2.73
C GLY A 28 -10.91 -3.90 -3.93
N ARG A 29 -10.37 -3.56 -5.11
CA ARG A 29 -10.45 -4.37 -6.36
C ARG A 29 -9.14 -4.39 -7.14
N LEU A 30 -8.00 -4.34 -6.44
CA LEU A 30 -6.70 -4.51 -7.07
C LEU A 30 -6.65 -5.90 -7.76
N PRO A 31 -6.08 -5.99 -8.98
CA PRO A 31 -5.86 -7.28 -9.62
C PRO A 31 -4.98 -8.13 -8.70
N GLY A 32 -5.50 -9.28 -8.29
CA GLY A 32 -4.90 -10.17 -7.30
C GLY A 32 -5.55 -10.14 -5.92
N ASP A 33 -6.33 -9.11 -5.58
CA ASP A 33 -7.22 -9.14 -4.41
C ASP A 33 -8.47 -9.94 -4.77
N ILE A 34 -8.72 -11.02 -4.02
CA ILE A 34 -9.79 -11.97 -4.32
C ILE A 34 -11.04 -11.52 -3.57
N LEU A 35 -12.04 -11.06 -4.31
CA LEU A 35 -13.36 -10.75 -3.78
C LEU A 35 -14.35 -11.85 -4.18
N ILE A 36 -14.72 -12.68 -3.20
CA ILE A 36 -15.74 -13.72 -3.37
C ILE A 36 -17.06 -13.19 -2.84
N GLU A 37 -17.99 -12.86 -3.73
CA GLU A 37 -19.37 -12.50 -3.37
C GLU A 37 -20.31 -13.66 -3.74
N ARG A 38 -20.96 -14.26 -2.74
CA ARG A 38 -22.05 -15.23 -2.94
C ARG A 38 -23.26 -14.81 -2.11
N GLY A 39 -24.31 -14.31 -2.77
CA GLY A 39 -25.54 -13.90 -2.10
C GLY A 39 -25.28 -12.86 -1.01
N ASN A 40 -25.51 -13.22 0.26
CA ASN A 40 -25.26 -12.36 1.42
C ASN A 40 -23.84 -12.47 2.01
N PHE A 41 -22.96 -13.27 1.41
CA PHE A 41 -21.59 -13.48 1.85
C PHE A 41 -20.61 -12.72 0.96
N ARG A 42 -19.79 -11.86 1.56
CA ARG A 42 -18.68 -11.16 0.90
C ARG A 42 -17.40 -11.48 1.65
N LEU A 43 -16.44 -12.12 0.98
CA LEU A 43 -15.12 -12.41 1.52
C LEU A 43 -14.07 -11.72 0.65
N TYR A 44 -13.29 -10.85 1.28
CA TYR A 44 -12.25 -10.06 0.64
C TYR A 44 -10.88 -10.54 1.12
N ILE A 45 -10.03 -10.97 0.19
CA ILE A 45 -8.66 -11.42 0.46
C ILE A 45 -7.68 -10.42 -0.18
N PRO A 46 -7.14 -9.48 0.61
CA PRO A 46 -6.22 -8.45 0.14
C PRO A 46 -4.79 -8.97 -0.03
N ILE A 47 -4.54 -9.89 -0.97
CA ILE A 47 -3.21 -10.48 -1.19
C ILE A 47 -2.22 -9.43 -1.72
N THR A 48 -2.60 -8.71 -2.76
CA THR A 48 -1.74 -7.70 -3.39
C THR A 48 -1.53 -6.52 -2.45
N THR A 49 -2.60 -6.08 -1.80
CA THR A 49 -2.54 -4.98 -0.84
C THR A 49 -1.61 -5.32 0.35
N SER A 50 -1.74 -6.51 0.94
CA SER A 50 -0.90 -6.91 2.08
C SER A 50 0.58 -7.07 1.70
N LEU A 51 0.87 -7.57 0.50
CA LEU A 51 2.23 -7.66 -0.02
C LEU A 51 2.88 -6.28 -0.16
N ILE A 52 2.17 -5.32 -0.77
CA ILE A 52 2.66 -3.94 -0.93
C ILE A 52 2.94 -3.30 0.42
N VAL A 53 1.99 -3.41 1.36
CA VAL A 53 2.14 -2.86 2.72
C VAL A 53 3.38 -3.45 3.39
N SER A 54 3.60 -4.77 3.26
CA SER A 54 4.76 -5.44 3.86
C SER A 54 6.08 -4.92 3.27
N VAL A 55 6.19 -4.82 1.94
CA VAL A 55 7.40 -4.30 1.27
C VAL A 55 7.69 -2.85 1.68
N VAL A 56 6.67 -1.99 1.73
CA VAL A 56 6.81 -0.59 2.16
C VAL A 56 7.29 -0.51 3.62
N LEU A 57 6.68 -1.30 4.51
CA LEU A 57 7.08 -1.34 5.92
C LEU A 57 8.53 -1.83 6.08
N SER A 58 8.90 -2.89 5.36
CA SER A 58 10.27 -3.43 5.37
C SER A 58 11.29 -2.40 4.88
N LEU A 59 11.00 -1.69 3.79
CA LEU A 59 11.85 -0.62 3.26
C LEU A 59 11.98 0.55 4.24
N ALA A 60 10.87 0.95 4.88
CA ALA A 60 10.89 1.99 5.90
C ALA A 60 11.78 1.59 7.09
N ILE A 61 11.57 0.40 7.65
CA ILE A 61 12.38 -0.12 8.77
C ILE A 61 13.85 -0.23 8.36
N TRP A 62 14.15 -0.75 7.17
CA TRP A 62 15.52 -0.86 6.65
C TRP A 62 16.21 0.50 6.56
N LEU A 63 15.50 1.53 6.10
CA LEU A 63 16.04 2.89 5.99
C LEU A 63 16.22 3.57 7.35
N PHE A 64 15.35 3.33 8.33
CA PHE A 64 15.50 3.87 9.69
C PHE A 64 16.54 3.13 10.53
N ASN A 65 16.77 1.84 10.23
CA ASN A 65 17.74 1.01 10.94
C ASN A 65 19.17 1.11 10.33
N ARG A 66 19.38 2.03 9.38
CA ARG A 66 20.68 2.34 8.77
C ARG A 66 21.10 3.78 9.02
#